data_AF-A0A1I7UTT3-F1
#
_entry.id   AF-A0A1I7UTT3-F1
#
_cell.length_a   1.000
_cell.length_b   1.000
_cell.length_c   1.000
_cell.angle_alpha   90.00
_cell.angle_beta   90.00
_cell.angle_gamma   90.00
#
_symmetry.space_group_name_H-M   'P 1'
#
loop_
_entity.id
_entity.type
_entity.pdbx_description
1 polymer ?
#
loop_
_entity_poly.entity_id
_entity_poly.type
_entity_poly.pdbx_seq_one_letter_code
_entity_poly.pdbx_strand_id
1 'polypeptide(L)'
;MDTLRLNHVYVSVVTSTTPSGGLYQQTMYDIATRTNGICVFESDDWIHWTSPYITQLDTPYTIYSLNVGVAGSGNFSLPPIKSPCTTLFCDYFLLMTIQDHGPLDSFQTAKLTWQNIPNNSSDSLDNNTTYLKLSNGSLFVTTAMSLDANMSYSMNLDYDYSDTRYQILQIRVLDVV
;
A
#
# COMPACT_ATOMS: atom_id res chain seq x y z
N MET A 1 -13.68 -15.41 8.17
CA MET A 1 -12.75 -14.52 7.43
C MET A 1 -11.62 -15.30 6.79
N ASP A 2 -11.01 -16.28 7.48
CA ASP A 2 -9.94 -17.11 6.88
C ASP A 2 -10.36 -17.85 5.61
N THR A 3 -11.66 -18.20 5.50
CA THR A 3 -12.23 -18.83 4.30
C THR A 3 -12.04 -18.00 3.03
N LEU A 4 -12.15 -16.67 3.09
CA LEU A 4 -12.02 -15.83 1.88
C LEU A 4 -10.60 -15.89 1.33
N ARG A 5 -9.60 -15.65 2.19
CA ARG A 5 -8.19 -15.74 1.80
C ARG A 5 -7.81 -17.13 1.29
N LEU A 6 -8.29 -18.19 1.94
CA LEU A 6 -8.05 -19.58 1.50
C LEU A 6 -8.70 -19.91 0.15
N ASN A 7 -9.74 -19.19 -0.24
CA ASN A 7 -10.37 -19.31 -1.56
C ASN A 7 -9.83 -18.25 -2.55
N HIS A 8 -8.68 -17.63 -2.26
CA HIS A 8 -8.05 -16.62 -3.11
C HIS A 8 -8.93 -15.40 -3.38
N VAL A 9 -9.80 -15.04 -2.44
CA VAL A 9 -10.60 -13.81 -2.49
C VAL A 9 -9.84 -12.70 -1.75
N TYR A 10 -9.67 -11.57 -2.44
CA TYR A 10 -9.14 -10.32 -1.90
C TYR A 10 -10.25 -9.26 -1.84
N VAL A 11 -10.23 -8.41 -0.82
CA VAL A 11 -11.21 -7.33 -0.63
C VAL A 11 -10.49 -6.00 -0.61
N SER A 12 -10.72 -5.20 -1.65
CA SER A 12 -10.17 -3.85 -1.79
C SER A 12 -11.29 -2.82 -1.77
N VAL A 13 -11.18 -1.83 -0.88
CA VAL A 13 -12.27 -0.90 -0.55
C VAL A 13 -11.76 0.51 -0.28
N VAL A 14 -12.49 1.51 -0.78
CA VAL A 14 -12.36 2.90 -0.30
C VAL A 14 -13.45 3.12 0.74
N THR A 15 -13.04 3.51 1.94
CA THR A 15 -13.93 3.78 3.07
C THR A 15 -13.99 5.28 3.30
N SER A 16 -15.20 5.84 3.26
CA SER A 16 -15.44 7.24 3.63
C SER A 16 -14.93 7.52 5.03
N THR A 17 -14.25 8.66 5.25
CA THR A 17 -13.91 9.17 6.58
C THR A 17 -15.11 9.76 7.32
N THR A 18 -16.23 10.01 6.64
CA THR A 18 -17.50 10.57 7.16
C THR A 18 -18.71 9.68 6.86
N PRO A 19 -18.74 8.41 7.31
CA PRO A 19 -19.75 7.45 6.94
C PRO A 19 -21.11 7.80 7.55
N SER A 20 -22.17 7.75 6.75
CA SER A 20 -23.55 7.92 7.23
C SER A 20 -24.10 6.69 7.98
N GLY A 21 -23.45 5.53 7.84
CA GLY A 21 -23.94 4.22 8.31
C GLY A 21 -23.34 3.70 9.63
N GLY A 22 -22.49 4.46 10.32
CA GLY A 22 -21.95 4.10 11.65
C GLY A 22 -20.42 4.03 11.72
N LEU A 23 -19.90 3.61 12.89
CA LEU A 23 -18.49 3.75 13.30
C LEU A 23 -17.59 2.53 12.99
N TYR A 24 -18.09 1.53 12.27
CA TYR A 24 -17.39 0.26 12.07
C TYR A 24 -16.40 0.26 10.88
N GLN A 25 -15.82 1.41 10.54
CA GLN A 25 -14.87 1.49 9.43
C GLN A 25 -13.65 0.58 9.64
N GLN A 26 -13.24 0.38 10.90
CA GLN A 26 -12.17 -0.57 11.25
C GLN A 26 -12.46 -2.00 10.77
N THR A 27 -13.74 -2.41 10.76
CA THR A 27 -14.11 -3.73 10.26
C THR A 27 -13.73 -3.89 8.79
N MET A 28 -13.91 -2.87 7.96
CA MET A 28 -13.51 -2.94 6.55
C MET A 28 -11.99 -3.03 6.41
N TYR A 29 -11.24 -2.30 7.23
CA TYR A 29 -9.79 -2.38 7.26
C TYR A 29 -9.29 -3.77 7.66
N ASP A 30 -9.88 -4.38 8.69
CA ASP A 30 -9.55 -5.73 9.14
C ASP A 30 -9.84 -6.79 8.07
N ILE A 31 -10.94 -6.63 7.34
CA ILE A 31 -11.31 -7.54 6.25
C ILE A 31 -10.28 -7.47 5.12
N ALA A 32 -9.93 -6.27 4.67
CA ALA A 32 -8.91 -6.08 3.64
C ALA A 32 -7.55 -6.65 4.08
N THR A 33 -7.14 -6.36 5.32
CA THR A 33 -5.90 -6.86 5.92
C THR A 33 -5.85 -8.39 5.89
N ARG A 34 -6.93 -9.07 6.27
CA ARG A 34 -7.00 -10.54 6.35
C ARG A 34 -7.16 -11.22 5.00
N THR A 35 -7.49 -10.49 3.94
CA THR A 35 -7.71 -11.02 2.58
C THR A 35 -6.62 -10.62 1.60
N ASN A 36 -5.52 -10.02 2.08
CA ASN A 36 -4.45 -9.43 1.24
C ASN A 36 -4.94 -8.33 0.28
N GLY A 37 -6.14 -7.79 0.48
CA GLY A 37 -6.63 -6.61 -0.24
C GLY A 37 -6.11 -5.32 0.39
N ILE A 38 -6.73 -4.19 0.03
CA ILE A 38 -6.36 -2.87 0.55
C ILE A 38 -7.58 -2.06 1.00
N CYS A 39 -7.50 -1.36 2.11
CA CYS A 39 -8.55 -0.46 2.60
C CYS A 39 -7.98 0.94 2.75
N VAL A 40 -8.56 1.90 2.02
CA VAL A 40 -8.13 3.29 2.03
C VAL A 40 -9.21 4.15 2.67
N PHE A 41 -8.82 5.02 3.59
CA PHE A 41 -9.73 6.00 4.18
C PHE A 41 -9.68 7.30 3.39
N GLU A 42 -10.80 7.73 2.83
CA GLU A 42 -10.85 8.90 1.95
C GLU A 42 -12.05 9.79 2.25
N SER A 43 -11.92 11.08 1.98
CA SER A 43 -13.04 12.02 2.00
C SER A 43 -14.00 11.76 0.83
N ASP A 44 -15.31 11.91 1.04
CA ASP A 44 -16.32 11.54 0.04
C ASP A 44 -16.09 12.17 -1.35
N ASP A 45 -15.68 13.43 -1.37
CA ASP A 45 -15.41 14.18 -2.60
C ASP A 45 -14.20 13.66 -3.39
N TRP A 46 -13.29 12.92 -2.75
CA TRP A 46 -12.06 12.38 -3.35
C TRP A 46 -12.11 10.89 -3.66
N ILE A 47 -13.15 10.17 -3.22
CA ILE A 47 -13.29 8.73 -3.48
C ILE A 47 -13.15 8.40 -4.97
N HIS A 48 -13.69 9.24 -5.85
CA HIS A 48 -13.62 9.02 -7.30
C HIS A 48 -12.21 9.19 -7.90
N TRP A 49 -11.35 9.97 -7.25
CA TRP A 49 -9.94 10.10 -7.64
C TRP A 49 -9.08 8.96 -7.10
N THR A 50 -9.41 8.45 -5.91
CA THR A 50 -8.64 7.39 -5.23
C THR A 50 -9.01 5.99 -5.72
N SER A 51 -10.29 5.74 -6.05
CA SER A 51 -10.78 4.40 -6.43
C SER A 51 -10.09 3.74 -7.64
N PRO A 52 -9.66 4.46 -8.70
CA PRO A 52 -9.00 3.82 -9.83
C PRO A 52 -7.69 3.13 -9.46
N TYR A 53 -6.96 3.64 -8.46
CA TYR A 53 -5.66 3.11 -8.06
C TYR A 53 -5.74 1.81 -7.25
N ILE A 54 -6.86 1.57 -6.56
CA ILE A 54 -7.05 0.35 -5.77
C ILE A 54 -7.95 -0.68 -6.47
N THR A 55 -8.39 -0.37 -7.69
CA THR A 55 -9.25 -1.27 -8.47
C THR A 55 -8.41 -2.41 -9.04
N GLN A 56 -8.41 -3.54 -8.31
CA GLN A 56 -7.73 -4.77 -8.72
C GLN A 56 -8.44 -5.52 -9.86
N LEU A 57 -9.49 -4.97 -10.46
CA LEU A 57 -10.10 -5.57 -11.65
C LEU A 57 -9.26 -5.35 -12.91
N ASP A 58 -8.55 -4.22 -13.00
CA ASP A 58 -7.65 -3.90 -14.11
C ASP A 58 -6.25 -4.49 -13.89
N THR A 59 -5.86 -4.72 -12.63
CA THR A 59 -4.55 -5.25 -12.22
C THR A 59 -4.71 -6.37 -11.19
N PRO A 60 -5.15 -7.57 -11.60
CA PRO A 60 -5.63 -8.60 -10.68
C PRO A 60 -4.52 -9.38 -9.95
N TYR A 61 -3.26 -9.27 -10.40
CA TYR A 61 -2.18 -10.08 -9.86
C TYR A 61 -1.38 -9.31 -8.82
N THR A 62 -1.49 -9.71 -7.57
CA THR A 62 -0.66 -9.19 -6.48
C THR A 62 0.61 -10.04 -6.33
N ILE A 63 1.77 -9.45 -6.58
CA ILE A 63 3.07 -10.13 -6.49
C ILE A 63 3.74 -9.94 -5.12
N TYR A 64 3.28 -8.95 -4.35
CA TYR A 64 3.74 -8.67 -3.00
C TYR A 64 2.59 -8.13 -2.15
N SER A 65 2.41 -8.70 -0.96
CA SER A 65 1.40 -8.26 0.00
C SER A 65 1.94 -8.35 1.42
N LEU A 66 2.05 -7.21 2.09
CA LEU A 66 2.56 -7.12 3.45
C LEU A 66 1.67 -6.23 4.32
N ASN A 67 1.45 -6.65 5.56
CA ASN A 67 0.79 -5.85 6.59
C ASN A 67 1.83 -5.57 7.68
N VAL A 68 2.17 -4.30 7.91
CA VAL A 68 3.26 -3.88 8.81
C VAL A 68 2.66 -3.14 10.00
N GLY A 69 2.93 -3.61 11.22
CA GLY A 69 2.56 -2.87 12.43
C GLY A 69 3.54 -1.76 12.73
N VAL A 70 3.07 -0.53 12.85
CA VAL A 70 3.86 0.68 13.11
C VAL A 70 3.29 1.46 14.29
N ALA A 71 4.14 2.22 14.99
CA ALA A 71 3.76 3.17 16.04
C ALA A 71 4.88 4.21 16.21
N GLY A 72 4.53 5.48 16.45
CA GLY A 72 5.53 6.56 16.60
C GLY A 72 6.37 6.74 15.35
N SER A 73 7.68 6.86 15.53
CA SER A 73 8.66 6.94 14.43
C SER A 73 9.54 5.71 14.42
N GLY A 74 9.99 5.26 13.25
CA GLY A 74 10.86 4.10 13.16
C GLY A 74 11.31 3.76 11.76
N ASN A 75 12.06 2.66 11.68
CA ASN A 75 12.44 2.02 10.43
C ASN A 75 12.20 0.51 10.50
N PHE A 76 11.84 -0.08 9.37
CA PHE A 76 11.69 -1.52 9.19
C PHE A 76 12.46 -1.98 7.96
N SER A 77 13.20 -3.09 8.10
CA SER A 77 13.58 -3.90 6.96
C SER A 77 12.47 -4.89 6.67
N LEU A 78 11.82 -4.74 5.52
CA LEU A 78 10.70 -5.57 5.10
C LEU A 78 11.21 -6.81 4.34
N PRO A 79 10.40 -7.88 4.24
CA PRO A 79 10.74 -9.01 3.40
C PRO A 79 11.06 -8.55 1.96
N PRO A 80 12.14 -9.06 1.34
CA PRO A 80 12.52 -8.66 0.00
C PRO A 80 11.45 -9.08 -1.01
N ILE A 81 11.32 -8.30 -2.08
CA ILE A 81 10.51 -8.67 -3.24
C ILE A 81 11.42 -9.31 -4.29
N LYS A 82 11.00 -10.44 -4.83
CA LYS A 82 11.66 -11.05 -6.00
C LYS A 82 10.86 -10.68 -7.24
N SER A 83 11.51 -10.03 -8.20
CA SER A 83 10.88 -9.67 -9.47
C SER A 83 10.45 -10.94 -10.21
N PRO A 84 9.15 -11.11 -10.52
CA PRO A 84 8.69 -12.19 -11.39
C PRO A 84 8.98 -11.91 -12.87
N CYS A 85 9.52 -10.73 -13.19
CA CYS A 85 9.79 -10.30 -14.54
C CYS A 85 10.75 -11.25 -15.27
N THR A 86 10.37 -11.62 -16.50
CA THR A 86 11.17 -12.48 -17.38
C THR A 86 11.87 -11.70 -18.50
N THR A 87 11.53 -10.42 -18.68
CA THR A 87 12.16 -9.47 -19.63
C THR A 87 13.14 -8.55 -18.91
N LEU A 88 13.90 -7.71 -19.62
CA LEU A 88 14.93 -6.82 -19.03
C LEU A 88 14.50 -6.13 -17.73
N PHE A 89 13.32 -5.49 -17.74
CA PHE A 89 12.63 -4.96 -16.57
C PHE A 89 11.11 -5.01 -16.83
N CYS A 90 10.33 -4.89 -15.75
CA CYS A 90 8.88 -4.78 -15.77
C CYS A 90 8.44 -3.71 -14.79
N ASP A 91 7.33 -3.04 -15.10
CA ASP A 91 6.74 -2.02 -14.23
C ASP A 91 5.57 -2.60 -13.44
N TYR A 92 5.47 -2.21 -12.17
CA TYR A 92 4.41 -2.63 -11.26
C TYR A 92 3.74 -1.42 -10.63
N PHE A 93 2.47 -1.57 -10.22
CA PHE A 93 1.85 -0.60 -9.31
C PHE A 93 2.23 -0.93 -7.88
N LEU A 94 2.68 0.06 -7.11
CA LEU A 94 2.91 -0.08 -5.68
C LEU A 94 1.94 0.84 -4.94
N LEU A 95 1.22 0.25 -3.98
CA LEU A 95 0.23 0.89 -3.13
C LEU A 95 0.66 0.76 -1.67
N MET A 96 0.57 1.84 -0.90
CA MET A 96 0.79 1.80 0.55
C MET A 96 -0.18 2.73 1.28
N THR A 97 -0.96 2.18 2.21
CA THR A 97 -1.84 2.98 3.08
C THR A 97 -1.00 3.80 4.06
N ILE A 98 -1.47 4.99 4.45
CA ILE A 98 -0.78 5.84 5.42
C ILE A 98 -1.18 5.60 6.88
N GLN A 99 -2.35 5.02 7.14
CA GLN A 99 -2.85 4.62 8.47
C GLN A 99 -4.07 3.69 8.33
N ASP A 100 -4.50 3.06 9.42
CA ASP A 100 -5.59 2.07 9.44
C ASP A 100 -6.93 2.56 9.97
N HIS A 101 -7.05 3.86 10.20
CA HIS A 101 -8.28 4.48 10.70
C HIS A 101 -8.55 5.82 10.02
N GLY A 102 -9.81 6.26 10.09
CA GLY A 102 -10.19 7.66 9.88
C GLY A 102 -10.48 8.34 11.22
N PRO A 103 -10.39 9.68 11.31
CA PRO A 103 -9.83 10.60 10.31
C PRO A 103 -8.31 10.44 10.13
N LEU A 104 -7.76 11.03 9.07
CA LEU A 104 -6.32 11.07 8.79
C LEU A 104 -5.64 12.18 9.61
N ASP A 105 -5.11 11.86 10.78
CA ASP A 105 -4.70 12.84 11.80
C ASP A 105 -3.32 12.60 12.44
N SER A 106 -2.79 11.38 12.36
CA SER A 106 -1.50 11.02 12.99
C SER A 106 -0.31 11.04 12.01
N PHE A 107 -0.55 10.75 10.73
CA PHE A 107 0.50 10.61 9.72
C PHE A 107 1.34 11.88 9.53
N GLN A 108 2.68 11.73 9.59
CA GLN A 108 3.62 12.81 9.26
C GLN A 108 4.39 12.48 7.98
N THR A 109 5.19 11.43 8.01
CA THR A 109 6.02 11.04 6.86
C THR A 109 6.18 9.52 6.71
N ALA A 110 6.41 9.09 5.48
CA ALA A 110 6.91 7.75 5.20
C ALA A 110 7.78 7.76 3.94
N LYS A 111 8.76 6.88 3.92
CA LYS A 111 9.60 6.60 2.78
C LYS A 111 9.82 5.10 2.66
N LEU A 112 9.30 4.51 1.60
CA LEU A 112 9.55 3.13 1.23
C LEU A 112 10.64 3.11 0.16
N THR A 113 11.74 2.43 0.42
CA THR A 113 12.87 2.28 -0.50
C THR A 113 13.00 0.85 -0.96
N TRP A 114 13.38 0.65 -2.22
CA TRP A 114 13.74 -0.66 -2.76
C TRP A 114 15.05 -0.57 -3.51
N GLN A 115 15.91 -1.56 -3.33
CA GLN A 115 17.20 -1.61 -4.00
C GLN A 115 17.65 -3.04 -4.29
N ASN A 116 18.30 -3.23 -5.43
CA ASN A 116 19.09 -4.41 -5.73
C ASN A 116 20.58 -4.01 -5.77
N ILE A 117 21.44 -4.87 -5.21
CA ILE A 117 22.89 -4.61 -5.19
C ILE A 117 23.54 -4.96 -6.53
N PRO A 118 23.24 -6.11 -7.18
CA PRO A 118 24.03 -6.53 -8.34
C PRO A 118 23.94 -5.60 -9.56
N ASN A 119 22.80 -4.91 -9.76
CA ASN A 119 22.66 -3.92 -10.85
C ASN A 119 22.74 -2.47 -10.35
N ASN A 120 22.93 -2.25 -9.05
CA ASN A 120 22.87 -0.93 -8.42
C ASN A 120 21.57 -0.17 -8.78
N SER A 121 20.46 -0.89 -8.89
CA SER A 121 19.14 -0.34 -9.17
C SER A 121 18.45 -0.04 -7.84
N SER A 122 18.04 1.21 -7.63
CA SER A 122 17.30 1.61 -6.44
C SER A 122 16.34 2.76 -6.75
N ASP A 123 15.22 2.78 -6.03
CA ASP A 123 14.24 3.85 -6.10
C ASP A 123 13.42 3.90 -4.79
N SER A 124 12.54 4.89 -4.66
CA SER A 124 11.76 5.10 -3.46
C SER A 124 10.41 5.77 -3.69
N LEU A 125 9.48 5.51 -2.77
CA LEU A 125 8.17 6.12 -2.67
C LEU A 125 8.12 6.93 -1.37
N ASP A 126 7.94 8.25 -1.47
CA ASP A 126 7.90 9.16 -0.31
C ASP A 126 6.78 10.21 -0.41
N ASN A 127 6.66 11.06 0.61
CA ASN A 127 5.67 12.14 0.71
C ASN A 127 5.59 13.08 -0.51
N ASN A 128 6.62 13.16 -1.36
CA ASN A 128 6.62 14.05 -2.53
C ASN A 128 5.93 13.44 -3.76
N THR A 129 5.52 12.17 -3.68
CA THR A 129 4.91 11.47 -4.81
C THR A 129 3.66 12.20 -5.31
N THR A 130 3.58 12.39 -6.62
CA THR A 130 2.46 13.08 -7.28
C THR A 130 1.12 12.43 -6.90
N TYR A 131 1.12 11.12 -6.67
CA TYR A 131 -0.11 10.39 -6.39
C TYR A 131 -0.59 10.48 -4.94
N LEU A 132 0.28 10.75 -3.95
CA LEU A 132 -0.19 11.10 -2.61
C LEU A 132 -1.03 12.39 -2.66
N LYS A 133 -0.67 13.34 -3.54
CA LYS A 133 -1.45 14.56 -3.75
C LYS A 133 -2.78 14.30 -4.47
N LEU A 134 -2.83 13.29 -5.34
CA LEU A 134 -4.04 12.91 -6.08
C LEU A 134 -5.03 12.08 -5.25
N SER A 135 -4.58 11.53 -4.12
CA SER A 135 -5.41 10.84 -3.13
C SER A 135 -5.67 11.69 -1.88
N ASN A 136 -5.53 13.02 -1.97
CA ASN A 136 -5.69 13.92 -0.83
C ASN A 136 -4.89 13.51 0.44
N GLY A 137 -3.74 12.85 0.25
CA GLY A 137 -2.93 12.34 1.34
C GLY A 137 -3.35 10.98 1.92
N SER A 138 -4.31 10.26 1.34
CA SER A 138 -4.84 9.01 1.90
C SER A 138 -4.08 7.75 1.51
N LEU A 139 -3.37 7.79 0.38
CA LEU A 139 -2.73 6.62 -0.21
C LEU A 139 -1.45 7.00 -0.96
N PHE A 140 -0.37 6.30 -0.67
CA PHE A 140 0.80 6.30 -1.52
C PHE A 140 0.61 5.39 -2.72
N VAL A 141 0.87 5.91 -3.91
CA VAL A 141 0.82 5.15 -5.17
C VAL A 141 2.05 5.49 -6.02
N THR A 142 2.62 4.48 -6.67
CA THR A 142 3.41 4.68 -7.89
C THR A 142 2.85 3.81 -9.00
N THR A 143 2.87 4.35 -10.21
CA THR A 143 2.36 3.69 -11.42
C THR A 143 3.45 3.01 -12.24
N ALA A 144 4.70 3.11 -11.81
CA ALA A 144 5.85 2.50 -12.46
C ALA A 144 6.96 2.21 -11.43
N MET A 145 6.76 1.17 -10.62
CA MET A 145 7.85 0.56 -9.86
C MET A 145 8.62 -0.38 -10.80
N SER A 146 9.70 0.11 -11.41
CA SER A 146 10.49 -0.70 -12.35
C SER A 146 11.40 -1.69 -11.61
N LEU A 147 11.24 -2.98 -11.85
CA LEU A 147 12.08 -4.03 -11.29
C LEU A 147 12.78 -4.83 -12.40
N ASP A 148 14.10 -4.98 -12.27
CA ASP A 148 14.93 -5.76 -13.18
C ASP A 148 14.55 -7.26 -13.15
N ALA A 149 14.73 -7.94 -14.29
CA ALA A 149 14.49 -9.38 -14.42
C ALA A 149 15.26 -10.22 -13.40
N ASN A 150 14.60 -11.20 -12.78
CA ASN A 150 15.24 -12.19 -11.91
C ASN A 150 16.04 -11.62 -10.72
N MET A 151 15.77 -10.37 -10.34
CA MET A 151 16.45 -9.71 -9.22
C MET A 151 15.59 -9.74 -7.96
N SER A 152 16.28 -9.78 -6.82
CA SER A 152 15.67 -9.55 -5.51
C SER A 152 15.99 -8.14 -5.03
N TYR A 153 14.97 -7.43 -4.58
CA TYR A 153 15.09 -6.09 -4.03
C TYR A 153 14.88 -6.14 -2.52
N SER A 154 15.86 -5.63 -1.77
CA SER A 154 15.67 -5.35 -0.35
C SER A 154 14.75 -4.13 -0.20
N MET A 155 13.82 -4.21 0.75
CA MET A 155 12.78 -3.21 0.97
C MET A 155 12.95 -2.62 2.36
N ASN A 156 13.04 -1.29 2.49
CA ASN A 156 13.09 -0.62 3.80
C ASN A 156 12.02 0.47 3.88
N LEU A 157 11.32 0.52 5.01
CA LEU A 157 10.32 1.54 5.32
C LEU A 157 10.80 2.40 6.47
N ASP A 158 10.96 3.69 6.23
CA ASP A 158 11.10 4.72 7.26
C ASP A 158 9.76 5.43 7.44
N TYR A 159 9.35 5.71 8.68
CA TYR A 159 8.06 6.34 8.96
C TYR A 159 8.07 7.21 10.21
N ASP A 160 7.12 8.14 10.26
CA ASP A 160 6.90 9.06 11.38
C ASP A 160 5.41 9.38 11.56
N TYR A 161 4.95 9.29 12.80
CA TYR A 161 3.60 9.64 13.25
C TYR A 161 3.68 10.59 14.45
N SER A 162 2.70 11.49 14.57
CA SER A 162 2.63 12.46 15.67
C SER A 162 2.29 11.84 17.02
N ASP A 163 1.76 10.61 17.01
CA ASP A 163 1.42 9.84 18.21
C ASP A 163 2.06 8.45 18.20
N THR A 164 1.83 7.70 19.27
CA THR A 164 2.34 6.33 19.44
C THR A 164 1.24 5.27 19.29
N ARG A 165 0.13 5.61 18.62
CA ARG A 165 -0.95 4.66 18.36
C ARG A 165 -0.41 3.54 17.46
N TYR A 166 -0.65 2.31 17.87
CA TYR A 166 -0.35 1.16 17.02
C TYR A 166 -1.35 1.10 15.88
N GLN A 167 -0.85 0.93 14.67
CA GLN A 167 -1.64 0.81 13.46
C GLN A 167 -0.96 -0.11 12.46
N ILE A 168 -1.75 -0.67 11.55
CA ILE A 168 -1.27 -1.57 10.50
C ILE A 168 -1.20 -0.81 9.19
N LEU A 169 -0.09 -0.89 8.47
CA LEU A 169 0.02 -0.40 7.08
C LEU A 169 -0.08 -1.57 6.11
N GLN A 170 -0.84 -1.39 5.04
CA GLN A 170 -0.97 -2.35 3.96
C GLN A 170 -0.11 -1.90 2.78
N ILE A 171 0.86 -2.73 2.38
CA ILE A 171 1.74 -2.53 1.23
C ILE A 171 1.41 -3.58 0.18
N ARG A 172 1.09 -3.17 -1.05
CA ARG A 172 0.75 -4.06 -2.17
C ARG A 172 1.57 -3.70 -3.40
N VAL A 173 2.07 -4.72 -4.11
CA VAL A 173 2.65 -4.57 -5.45
C VAL A 173 1.82 -5.39 -6.42
N LEU A 174 1.27 -4.73 -7.43
CA LEU A 174 0.36 -5.30 -8.42
C LEU A 174 1.01 -5.31 -9.80
N ASP A 175 0.80 -6.39 -10.53
CA ASP A 175 1.27 -6.57 -11.90
C ASP A 175 0.33 -5.91 -12.90
N VAL A 176 0.93 -5.21 -13.86
CA VAL A 176 0.26 -4.56 -15.00
C VAL A 176 0.42 -5.51 -16.16
N VAL A 177 -0.48 -6.51 -16.26
CA VAL A 177 -0.40 -7.54 -17.30
C VAL A 177 -0.33 -6.94 -18.70
#